data_AF-A0A2G6CL41-F1
#
_entry.id   AF-A0A2G6CL41-F1
#
_cell.length_a   1.000
_cell.length_b   1.000
_cell.length_c   1.000
_cell.angle_alpha   90.00
_cell.angle_beta   90.00
_cell.angle_gamma   90.00
#
_symmetry.space_group_name_H-M   'P 1'
#
loop_
_entity.id
_entity.type
_entity.pdbx_description
1 polymer ?
#
loop_
_entity_poly.entity_id
_entity_poly.type
_entity_poly.pdbx_seq_one_letter_code
_entity_poly.pdbx_strand_id
1 'polypeptide(L)'
;MPYRDDDAALQEEFAHWQAEEQRLSAAQALLERAVDARGAEVASLERRLAHAGPESGTTADPRTDRIAFAAWSLVIAALPWIFFEVVWQRYIFKDPTVIPALIWLGSPGWLAGLIALPFWRNGLRYRLATVLGFLLGSLPILEILLTVALGGRRW
;
A
#
# COMPACT_ATOMS: atom_id res chain seq x y z
N MET A 1 -37.62 -14.85 63.73
CA MET A 1 -37.96 -13.56 63.10
C MET A 1 -37.27 -13.52 61.75
N PRO A 2 -37.95 -13.85 60.64
CA PRO A 2 -37.33 -13.96 59.31
C PRO A 2 -37.09 -12.61 58.63
N TYR A 3 -37.91 -11.60 58.96
CA TYR A 3 -37.98 -10.32 58.26
C TYR A 3 -36.69 -9.47 58.36
N ARG A 4 -35.89 -9.66 59.41
CA ARG A 4 -34.65 -8.91 59.63
C ARG A 4 -33.46 -9.46 58.83
N ASP A 5 -33.53 -10.74 58.46
CA ASP A 5 -32.52 -11.39 57.63
C ASP A 5 -32.76 -11.06 56.14
N ASP A 6 -34.02 -10.88 55.74
CA ASP A 6 -34.39 -10.43 54.39
C ASP A 6 -33.95 -8.99 54.10
N ASP A 7 -34.07 -8.07 55.08
CA ASP A 7 -33.61 -6.69 54.95
C ASP A 7 -32.07 -6.58 54.82
N ALA A 8 -31.34 -7.45 55.51
CA ALA A 8 -29.88 -7.51 55.43
C ALA A 8 -29.42 -8.05 54.06
N ALA A 9 -30.08 -9.10 53.56
CA ALA A 9 -29.79 -9.66 52.23
C ALA A 9 -30.04 -8.63 51.11
N LEU A 10 -31.12 -7.86 51.19
CA LEU A 10 -31.42 -6.79 50.22
C LEU A 10 -30.40 -5.65 50.27
N GLN A 11 -29.87 -5.31 51.45
CA GLN A 11 -28.82 -4.30 51.58
C GLN A 11 -27.49 -4.77 50.99
N GLU A 12 -27.12 -6.04 51.18
CA GLU A 12 -25.92 -6.63 50.58
C GLU A 12 -26.03 -6.69 49.05
N GLU A 13 -27.20 -7.09 48.54
CA GLU A 13 -27.44 -7.15 47.09
C GLU A 13 -27.41 -5.74 46.46
N PHE A 14 -27.99 -4.75 47.12
CA PHE A 14 -27.94 -3.36 46.66
C PHE A 14 -26.51 -2.80 46.67
N ALA A 15 -25.73 -3.09 47.71
CA ALA A 15 -24.32 -2.69 47.78
C ALA A 15 -23.48 -3.37 46.68
N HIS A 16 -23.79 -4.64 46.37
CA HIS A 16 -23.15 -5.36 45.28
C HIS A 16 -23.45 -4.73 43.90
N TRP A 17 -24.72 -4.43 43.63
CA TRP A 17 -25.13 -3.77 42.37
C TRP A 17 -24.52 -2.38 42.22
N GLN A 18 -24.46 -1.58 43.29
CA GLN A 18 -23.76 -0.29 43.25
C GLN A 18 -22.27 -0.42 42.95
N ALA A 19 -21.59 -1.41 43.54
CA ALA A 19 -20.17 -1.65 43.28
C ALA A 19 -19.93 -2.09 41.83
N GLU A 20 -20.83 -2.88 41.26
CA GLU A 20 -20.72 -3.34 39.88
C GLU A 20 -21.03 -2.21 38.88
N GLU A 21 -22.01 -1.35 39.16
CA GLU A 21 -22.29 -0.16 38.36
C GLU A 21 -21.11 0.83 38.36
N GLN A 22 -20.44 1.00 39.51
CA GLN A 22 -19.21 1.79 39.61
C GLN A 22 -18.05 1.16 38.81
N ARG A 23 -17.93 -0.17 38.81
CA ARG A 23 -16.92 -0.85 37.97
C ARG A 23 -17.17 -0.68 36.49
N LEU A 24 -18.42 -0.86 36.05
CA LEU A 24 -18.79 -0.74 34.64
C LEU A 24 -18.61 0.69 34.12
N SER A 25 -19.02 1.69 34.90
CA SER A 25 -18.79 3.10 34.55
C SER A 25 -17.31 3.47 34.48
N ALA A 26 -16.49 2.95 35.41
CA ALA A 26 -15.04 3.13 35.35
C ALA A 26 -14.41 2.45 34.12
N ALA A 27 -14.86 1.24 33.78
CA ALA A 27 -14.40 0.52 32.59
C ALA A 27 -14.80 1.26 31.30
N GLN A 28 -16.01 1.81 31.23
CA GLN A 28 -16.47 2.60 30.09
C GLN A 28 -15.64 3.88 29.92
N ALA A 29 -15.36 4.60 31.02
CA ALA A 29 -14.52 5.79 30.97
C ALA A 29 -13.08 5.49 30.51
N LEU A 30 -12.52 4.34 30.88
CA LEU A 30 -11.22 3.88 30.37
C LEU A 30 -11.28 3.55 28.88
N LEU A 31 -12.35 2.92 28.43
CA LEU A 31 -12.54 2.58 27.02
C LEU A 31 -12.69 3.83 26.16
N GLU A 32 -13.49 4.81 26.58
CA GLU A 32 -13.65 6.11 25.90
C GLU A 32 -12.30 6.82 25.76
N ARG A 33 -11.50 6.89 26.83
CA ARG A 33 -10.14 7.45 26.75
C ARG A 33 -9.23 6.69 25.78
N ALA A 34 -9.33 5.37 25.74
CA ALA A 34 -8.55 4.56 24.81
C ALA A 34 -8.97 4.81 23.35
N VAL A 35 -10.28 4.95 23.09
CA VAL A 35 -10.83 5.30 21.78
C VAL A 35 -10.37 6.70 21.36
N ASP A 36 -10.45 7.69 22.24
CA ASP A 36 -9.99 9.05 21.96
C ASP A 36 -8.49 9.11 21.67
N ALA A 37 -7.68 8.38 22.45
CA ALA A 37 -6.23 8.30 22.23
C ALA A 37 -5.90 7.67 20.87
N ARG A 38 -6.60 6.59 20.49
CA ARG A 38 -6.46 5.95 19.17
C ARG A 38 -6.96 6.86 18.05
N GLY A 39 -8.06 7.59 18.25
CA GLY A 39 -8.56 8.57 17.30
C GLY A 39 -7.56 9.69 17.05
N ALA A 40 -6.92 10.20 18.10
CA ALA A 40 -5.86 11.20 17.99
C ALA A 40 -4.62 10.66 17.27
N GLU A 41 -4.23 9.40 17.53
CA GLU A 41 -3.13 8.73 16.86
C GLU A 41 -3.40 8.56 15.35
N VAL A 42 -4.59 8.07 14.99
CA VAL A 42 -5.05 7.93 13.60
C VAL A 42 -5.06 9.30 12.90
N ALA A 43 -5.65 10.33 13.51
CA ALA A 43 -5.67 11.68 12.95
C ALA A 43 -4.25 12.28 12.79
N SER A 44 -3.30 11.90 13.66
CA SER A 44 -1.90 12.30 13.51
C SER A 44 -1.23 11.58 12.34
N LEU A 45 -1.50 10.29 12.17
CA LEU A 45 -0.98 9.48 11.08
C LEU A 45 -1.56 9.94 9.75
N GLU A 46 -2.86 10.25 9.68
CA GLU A 46 -3.51 10.83 8.50
C GLU A 46 -2.91 12.18 8.13
N ARG A 47 -2.66 13.08 9.10
CA ARG A 47 -1.99 14.36 8.83
C ARG A 47 -0.57 14.18 8.32
N ARG A 48 0.19 13.23 8.89
CA ARG A 48 1.53 12.88 8.40
C ARG A 48 1.46 12.27 7.00
N LEU A 49 0.46 11.45 6.72
CA LEU A 49 0.21 10.88 5.39
C LEU A 49 -0.19 11.96 4.40
N ALA A 50 -0.96 12.97 4.80
CA ALA A 50 -1.33 14.09 3.95
C ALA A 50 -0.12 14.99 3.63
N HIS A 51 0.77 15.22 4.59
CA HIS A 51 2.03 15.96 4.38
C HIS A 51 3.06 15.18 3.56
N ALA A 52 3.07 13.84 3.65
CA ALA A 52 3.96 12.97 2.88
C ALA A 52 3.29 12.45 1.59
N GLY A 53 2.02 12.74 1.41
CA GLY A 53 1.16 12.14 0.40
C GLY A 53 1.14 12.91 -0.92
N PRO A 54 0.50 12.33 -1.94
CA PRO A 54 0.31 13.01 -3.21
C PRO A 54 -0.42 14.34 -2.98
N GLU A 55 0.00 15.42 -3.64
CA GLU A 55 -0.67 16.74 -3.61
C GLU A 55 -0.46 17.61 -2.35
N SER A 56 0.59 17.38 -1.56
CA SER A 56 0.95 18.29 -0.44
C SER A 56 1.33 19.73 -0.87
N GLY A 57 1.31 20.04 -2.17
CA GLY A 57 1.51 21.38 -2.72
C GLY A 57 1.06 21.50 -4.17
N THR A 58 1.04 22.75 -4.67
CA THR A 58 0.65 23.13 -6.03
C THR A 58 1.43 22.37 -7.11
N THR A 59 0.79 21.32 -7.62
CA THR A 59 0.86 20.65 -8.94
C THR A 59 2.15 20.51 -9.77
N ALA A 60 3.33 20.98 -9.37
CA ALA A 60 4.53 20.84 -10.23
C ALA A 60 5.90 20.77 -9.52
N ASP A 61 6.00 20.91 -8.19
CA ASP A 61 7.30 20.89 -7.51
C ASP A 61 7.68 19.45 -7.05
N PRO A 62 8.83 18.89 -7.48
CA PRO A 62 9.32 17.57 -7.04
C PRO A 62 9.46 17.43 -5.51
N ARG A 63 9.56 18.55 -4.78
CA ARG A 63 9.69 18.55 -3.32
C ARG A 63 8.37 18.32 -2.59
N THR A 64 7.25 18.68 -3.21
CA THR A 64 5.88 18.55 -2.65
C THR A 64 5.14 17.33 -3.19
N ASP A 65 5.53 16.80 -4.36
CA ASP A 65 4.98 15.55 -4.89
C ASP A 65 6.07 14.48 -5.15
N ARG A 66 6.64 14.01 -4.04
CA ARG A 66 7.73 13.02 -4.05
C ARG A 66 7.31 11.69 -4.63
N ILE A 67 6.03 11.32 -4.49
CA ILE A 67 5.49 10.04 -4.93
C ILE A 67 5.32 10.04 -6.44
N ALA A 68 4.71 11.10 -7.02
CA ALA A 68 4.65 11.23 -8.47
C ALA A 68 6.06 11.27 -9.08
N PHE A 69 6.98 12.03 -8.47
CA PHE A 69 8.35 12.10 -8.94
C PHE A 69 9.07 10.75 -8.90
N ALA A 70 8.93 9.99 -7.81
CA ALA A 70 9.48 8.64 -7.69
C ALA A 70 8.90 7.68 -8.75
N ALA A 71 7.57 7.69 -8.94
CA ALA A 71 6.94 6.84 -9.94
C ALA A 71 7.39 7.20 -11.37
N TRP A 72 7.42 8.50 -11.72
CA TRP A 72 7.82 8.94 -13.06
C TRP A 72 9.32 8.75 -13.33
N SER A 73 10.19 8.93 -12.33
CA SER A 73 11.62 8.65 -12.49
C SER A 73 11.88 7.17 -12.76
N LEU A 74 11.11 6.26 -12.13
CA LEU A 74 11.18 4.83 -12.41
C LEU A 74 10.63 4.48 -13.80
N VAL A 75 9.55 5.13 -14.25
CA VAL A 75 9.06 4.99 -15.64
C VAL A 75 10.13 5.43 -16.64
N ILE A 76 10.78 6.58 -16.41
CA ILE A 76 11.85 7.09 -17.29
C ILE A 76 13.06 6.16 -17.27
N ALA A 77 13.45 5.64 -16.10
CA ALA A 77 14.54 4.67 -15.98
C ALA A 77 14.25 3.37 -16.74
N ALA A 78 12.98 2.99 -16.90
CA ALA A 78 12.55 1.85 -17.68
C ALA A 78 12.49 2.14 -19.20
N LEU A 79 12.54 3.38 -19.68
CA LEU A 79 12.46 3.67 -21.13
C LEU A 79 13.67 3.19 -21.96
N PRO A 80 14.93 3.35 -21.50
CA PRO A 80 16.09 2.81 -22.21
C PRO A 80 15.99 1.31 -22.45
N TRP A 81 15.16 0.60 -21.67
CA TRP A 81 14.97 -0.83 -21.81
C TRP A 81 14.49 -1.26 -23.19
N ILE A 82 13.53 -0.52 -23.76
CA ILE A 82 12.92 -0.81 -25.06
C ILE A 82 14.02 -0.95 -26.14
N PHE A 83 15.11 -0.21 -26.02
CA PHE A 83 16.26 -0.32 -26.93
C PHE A 83 17.12 -1.56 -26.67
N PHE A 84 17.44 -1.87 -25.41
CA PHE A 84 18.25 -3.04 -25.06
C PHE A 84 17.55 -4.35 -25.40
N GLU A 85 16.23 -4.40 -25.23
CA GLU A 85 15.40 -5.55 -25.52
C GLU A 85 15.53 -6.00 -26.99
N VAL A 86 15.39 -5.08 -27.95
CA VAL A 86 15.55 -5.35 -29.40
C VAL A 86 16.93 -5.94 -29.73
N VAL A 87 17.98 -5.48 -29.05
CA VAL A 87 19.34 -5.97 -29.27
C VAL A 87 19.53 -7.35 -28.65
N TRP A 88 19.02 -7.56 -27.43
CA TRP A 88 19.24 -8.76 -26.64
C TRP A 88 18.38 -9.95 -27.05
N GLN A 89 17.27 -9.73 -27.76
CA GLN A 89 16.43 -10.80 -28.31
C GLN A 89 17.21 -11.85 -29.10
N ARG A 90 18.23 -11.42 -29.85
CA ARG A 90 19.07 -12.32 -30.67
C ARG A 90 19.90 -13.31 -29.83
N TYR A 91 19.98 -13.09 -28.53
CA TYR A 91 20.79 -13.86 -27.58
C TYR A 91 19.96 -14.73 -26.63
N ILE A 92 18.62 -14.64 -26.64
CA ILE A 92 17.74 -15.40 -25.74
C ILE A 92 17.99 -16.92 -25.79
N PHE A 93 18.25 -17.47 -26.98
CA PHE A 93 18.55 -18.90 -27.16
C PHE A 93 20.05 -19.24 -27.11
N LYS A 94 20.92 -18.23 -27.04
CA LYS A 94 22.38 -18.39 -27.08
C LYS A 94 23.03 -18.25 -25.70
N ASP A 95 22.39 -17.53 -24.80
CA ASP A 95 22.91 -17.25 -23.46
C ASP A 95 21.78 -17.32 -22.41
N PRO A 96 21.87 -18.25 -21.44
CA PRO A 96 20.85 -18.41 -20.41
C PRO A 96 20.77 -17.24 -19.43
N THR A 97 21.78 -16.36 -19.37
CA THR A 97 21.81 -15.20 -18.47
C THR A 97 20.94 -14.03 -18.94
N VAL A 98 20.56 -14.03 -20.23
CA VAL A 98 19.78 -12.98 -20.87
C VAL A 98 18.35 -12.93 -20.31
N ILE A 99 17.72 -14.08 -20.07
CA ILE A 99 16.33 -14.16 -19.56
C ILE A 99 16.21 -13.51 -18.16
N PRO A 100 17.03 -13.89 -17.15
CA PRO A 100 17.01 -13.21 -15.85
C PRO A 100 17.30 -11.72 -15.96
N ALA A 101 18.26 -11.32 -16.80
CA ALA A 101 18.63 -9.92 -16.95
C ALA A 101 17.50 -9.10 -17.59
N LEU A 102 16.73 -9.69 -18.53
CA LEU A 102 15.53 -9.07 -19.09
C LEU A 102 14.41 -8.90 -18.07
N ILE A 103 14.20 -9.89 -17.20
CA ILE A 103 13.22 -9.77 -16.11
C ILE A 103 13.64 -8.67 -15.12
N TRP A 104 14.94 -8.61 -14.78
CA TRP A 104 15.47 -7.57 -13.90
C TRP A 104 15.33 -6.17 -14.49
N LEU A 105 15.47 -5.99 -15.81
CA LEU A 105 15.32 -4.66 -16.40
C LEU A 105 13.87 -4.17 -16.46
N GLY A 106 12.88 -5.06 -16.43
CA GLY A 106 11.47 -4.70 -16.27
C GLY A 106 11.08 -4.26 -14.84
N SER A 107 11.91 -4.59 -13.83
CA SER A 107 11.60 -4.34 -12.42
C SER A 107 11.35 -2.87 -12.05
N PRO A 108 12.05 -1.85 -12.63
CA PRO A 108 11.74 -0.46 -12.34
C PRO A 108 10.34 -0.06 -12.80
N GLY A 109 9.86 -0.62 -13.91
CA GLY A 109 8.48 -0.41 -14.38
C GLY A 109 7.44 -0.93 -13.40
N TRP A 110 7.60 -2.16 -12.91
CA TRP A 110 6.70 -2.72 -11.89
C TRP A 110 6.74 -1.94 -10.58
N LEU A 111 7.92 -1.50 -10.14
CA LEU A 111 8.05 -0.65 -8.95
C LEU A 111 7.32 0.69 -9.14
N ALA A 112 7.43 1.31 -10.32
CA ALA A 112 6.68 2.52 -10.64
C ALA A 112 5.15 2.29 -10.55
N GLY A 113 4.69 1.16 -11.10
CA GLY A 113 3.31 0.71 -11.04
C GLY A 113 2.81 0.56 -9.61
N LEU A 114 3.54 -0.19 -8.79
CA LEU A 114 3.20 -0.47 -7.39
C LEU A 114 3.21 0.76 -6.50
N ILE A 115 4.15 1.70 -6.73
CA ILE A 115 4.23 2.95 -5.96
C ILE A 115 3.06 3.89 -6.31
N ALA A 116 2.64 3.92 -7.57
CA ALA A 116 1.57 4.79 -8.03
C ALA A 116 0.15 4.20 -7.84
N LEU A 117 0.02 2.87 -7.74
CA LEU A 117 -1.26 2.15 -7.64
C LEU A 117 -2.17 2.62 -6.49
N PRO A 118 -1.67 2.82 -5.24
CA PRO A 118 -2.51 3.31 -4.14
C PRO A 118 -3.14 4.68 -4.41
N PHE A 119 -2.55 5.45 -5.33
CA PHE A 119 -2.93 6.82 -5.66
C PHE A 119 -3.63 6.93 -7.02
N TRP A 120 -4.04 5.80 -7.60
CA TRP A 120 -4.72 5.76 -8.90
C TRP A 120 -5.95 6.68 -8.99
N ARG A 121 -6.66 6.89 -7.87
CA ARG A 121 -7.85 7.76 -7.82
C ARG A 121 -7.52 9.24 -7.70
N ASN A 122 -6.29 9.60 -7.37
CA ASN A 122 -5.89 10.96 -7.02
C ASN A 122 -5.55 11.82 -8.24
N GLY A 123 -5.45 11.25 -9.45
CA GLY A 123 -5.30 12.04 -10.66
C GLY A 123 -4.75 11.28 -11.86
N LEU A 124 -4.87 11.90 -13.04
CA LEU A 124 -4.49 11.29 -14.31
C LEU A 124 -3.00 10.90 -14.36
N ARG A 125 -2.12 11.70 -13.73
CA ARG A 125 -0.69 11.42 -13.62
C ARG A 125 -0.33 10.12 -12.89
N TYR A 126 -1.07 9.77 -11.82
CA TYR A 126 -0.88 8.51 -11.10
C TYR A 126 -1.43 7.33 -11.88
N ARG A 127 -2.56 7.53 -12.58
CA ARG A 127 -3.12 6.53 -13.49
C ARG A 127 -2.14 6.22 -14.62
N LEU A 128 -1.61 7.26 -15.27
CA LEU A 128 -0.60 7.09 -16.32
C LEU A 128 0.68 6.44 -15.79
N ALA A 129 1.22 6.90 -14.67
CA ALA A 129 2.42 6.28 -14.07
C ALA A 129 2.17 4.80 -13.72
N THR A 130 0.98 4.46 -13.24
CA THR A 130 0.62 3.08 -12.92
C THR A 130 0.50 2.22 -14.18
N VAL A 131 -0.24 2.70 -15.21
CA VAL A 131 -0.40 1.98 -16.48
C VAL A 131 0.96 1.82 -17.17
N LEU A 132 1.71 2.90 -17.33
CA LEU A 132 3.01 2.88 -18.00
C LEU A 132 4.01 2.03 -17.21
N GLY A 133 4.02 2.10 -15.89
CA GLY A 133 4.87 1.26 -15.04
C GLY A 133 4.59 -0.23 -15.26
N PHE A 134 3.34 -0.67 -15.10
CA PHE A 134 3.00 -2.08 -15.33
C PHE A 134 3.21 -2.51 -16.77
N LEU A 135 2.94 -1.65 -17.74
CA LEU A 135 3.12 -1.96 -19.15
C LEU A 135 4.61 -2.15 -19.48
N LEU A 136 5.46 -1.21 -19.07
CA LEU A 136 6.92 -1.30 -19.28
C LEU A 136 7.54 -2.48 -18.53
N GLY A 137 7.07 -2.79 -17.32
CA GLY A 137 7.62 -3.93 -16.58
C GLY A 137 7.09 -5.30 -17.03
N SER A 138 5.91 -5.37 -17.65
CA SER A 138 5.34 -6.63 -18.18
C SER A 138 5.74 -6.92 -19.62
N LEU A 139 6.14 -5.90 -20.39
CA LEU A 139 6.65 -6.02 -21.75
C LEU A 139 7.72 -7.12 -21.91
N PRO A 140 8.81 -7.16 -21.11
CA PRO A 140 9.84 -8.19 -21.26
C PRO A 140 9.32 -9.61 -21.02
N ILE A 141 8.37 -9.78 -20.11
CA ILE A 141 7.79 -11.10 -19.83
C ILE A 141 6.94 -11.54 -21.03
N LEU A 142 6.10 -10.64 -21.55
CA LEU A 142 5.27 -10.92 -22.72
C LEU A 142 6.14 -11.29 -23.92
N GLU A 143 7.25 -10.58 -24.11
CA GLU A 143 8.14 -10.73 -25.25
C GLU A 143 8.99 -12.01 -25.16
N ILE A 144 9.48 -12.38 -23.97
CA ILE A 144 10.10 -13.68 -23.72
C ILE A 144 9.11 -14.80 -24.02
N LEU A 145 7.86 -14.71 -23.53
CA LEU A 145 6.83 -15.71 -23.79
C LEU A 145 6.52 -15.82 -25.29
N LEU A 146 6.42 -14.69 -26.00
CA LEU A 146 6.18 -14.66 -27.44
C LEU A 146 7.34 -15.27 -28.21
N THR A 147 8.58 -14.95 -27.82
CA THR A 147 9.80 -15.47 -28.44
C THR A 147 9.94 -16.97 -28.21
N VAL A 148 9.62 -17.48 -27.02
CA VAL A 148 9.61 -18.92 -26.73
C VAL A 148 8.48 -19.62 -27.49
N ALA A 149 7.27 -19.03 -27.52
CA ALA A 149 6.11 -19.61 -28.21
C ALA A 149 6.26 -19.65 -29.75
N LEU A 150 6.88 -18.62 -30.34
CA LEU A 150 7.12 -18.54 -31.79
C LEU A 150 8.44 -19.21 -32.20
N GLY A 151 9.48 -19.10 -31.37
CA GLY A 151 10.82 -19.65 -31.59
C GLY A 151 10.90 -21.16 -31.40
N GLY A 152 9.99 -21.76 -30.63
CA GLY A 152 9.85 -23.23 -30.54
C GLY A 152 9.38 -23.91 -31.83
N ARG A 153 9.10 -23.15 -32.91
CA ARG A 153 8.71 -23.68 -34.22
C ARG A 153 9.76 -23.56 -35.32
N ARG A 154 10.89 -22.89 -35.07
CA ARG A 154 11.94 -22.68 -36.09
C ARG A 154 13.34 -22.67 -35.49
N TRP A 155 13.73 -23.78 -34.87
CA TRP A 155 15.10 -24.29 -34.85
C TRP A 155 15.03 -25.81 -34.94
#